data_AF-A0A2G6GUZ4-F1
#
_entry.id   AF-A0A2G6GUZ4-F1
#
_cell.length_a   1.000
_cell.length_b   1.000
_cell.length_c   1.000
_cell.angle_alpha   90.00
_cell.angle_beta   90.00
_cell.angle_gamma   90.00
#
_symmetry.space_group_name_H-M   'P 1'
#
loop_
_entity.id
_entity.type
_entity.pdbx_description
1 polymer ?
#
loop_
_entity_poly.entity_id
_entity_poly.type
_entity_poly.pdbx_seq_one_letter_code
_entity_poly.pdbx_strand_id
1 'polypeptide(L)'
;MIARRIITATLALTLLATSASAGLFSRLVTLETKKGSKVTIKMASDDATESVTIKSGSMEHTMEIKASQLTAYTVESAGKTIEIIGDVEVLDCSGNGEAITGIHLTRMSKIKKLNCSDNQLTYLRVESDKLEEVDCSGNRISQIKFEYCDDLEVLNCAKNRLAYLDLTAYEKLEVLNCKGNQIKTLKMGKKHDLEEVYVKGNPLDTQSKWRVVDCLPDRSSKRMSGKLDMPISAMEMMKRVMEMNWEIVKE
;
A
#
# COMPACT_ATOMS: atom_id res chain seq x y z
N MET A 1 -23.98 -45.71 -10.42
CA MET A 1 -22.94 -45.11 -9.54
C MET A 1 -22.89 -43.62 -9.83
N ILE A 2 -23.77 -42.85 -9.20
CA ILE A 2 -23.50 -42.07 -7.98
C ILE A 2 -22.38 -41.04 -8.19
N ALA A 3 -22.84 -39.84 -8.56
CA ALA A 3 -22.47 -38.53 -8.05
C ALA A 3 -21.07 -38.34 -7.43
N ARG A 4 -20.29 -37.42 -8.01
CA ARG A 4 -19.53 -36.42 -7.24
C ARG A 4 -19.62 -35.07 -7.94
N ARG A 5 -20.56 -34.26 -7.46
CA ARG A 5 -20.63 -32.81 -7.67
C ARG A 5 -19.41 -32.20 -6.95
N ILE A 6 -18.52 -31.57 -7.69
CA ILE A 6 -17.56 -30.61 -7.12
C ILE A 6 -18.17 -29.24 -7.36
N ILE A 7 -18.77 -28.69 -6.30
CA ILE A 7 -19.23 -27.32 -6.23
C ILE A 7 -18.00 -26.50 -5.84
N THR A 8 -17.29 -25.92 -6.80
CA THR A 8 -16.38 -24.80 -6.52
C THR A 8 -17.23 -23.55 -6.39
N ALA A 9 -17.48 -23.14 -5.15
CA ALA A 9 -18.13 -21.89 -4.82
C ALA A 9 -17.18 -20.72 -5.13
N THR A 10 -17.23 -20.19 -6.35
CA THR A 10 -16.77 -18.83 -6.64
C THR A 10 -17.81 -17.87 -6.08
N LEU A 11 -17.54 -17.34 -4.89
CA LEU A 11 -18.31 -16.25 -4.30
C LEU A 11 -17.99 -14.96 -5.07
N ALA A 12 -18.58 -14.80 -6.26
CA ALA A 12 -18.65 -13.52 -6.93
C ALA A 12 -19.71 -12.69 -6.18
N LEU A 13 -19.27 -11.74 -5.35
CA LEU A 13 -20.15 -10.76 -4.74
C LEU A 13 -20.66 -9.83 -5.86
N THR A 14 -21.80 -10.18 -6.46
CA THR A 14 -22.53 -9.28 -7.35
C THR A 14 -23.08 -8.12 -6.52
N LEU A 15 -22.44 -6.96 -6.63
CA LEU A 15 -22.98 -5.70 -6.14
C LEU A 15 -24.19 -5.36 -7.03
N LEU A 16 -25.39 -5.45 -6.46
CA LEU A 16 -26.61 -4.94 -7.09
C LEU A 16 -26.52 -3.42 -7.10
N ALA A 17 -26.06 -2.87 -8.23
CA ALA A 17 -26.20 -1.47 -8.55
C ALA A 17 -27.68 -1.17 -8.85
N THR A 18 -28.37 -0.52 -7.93
CA THR A 18 -29.67 0.10 -8.21
C THR A 18 -29.76 1.49 -7.57
N SER A 19 -29.21 2.48 -8.27
CA SER A 19 -29.89 3.75 -8.58
C SER A 19 -28.93 4.71 -9.32
N ALA A 20 -29.19 4.90 -10.62
CA ALA A 20 -28.92 6.11 -11.39
C ALA A 20 -27.56 6.84 -11.21
N SER A 21 -26.46 6.18 -11.61
CA SER A 21 -25.66 6.62 -12.76
C SER A 21 -24.56 5.57 -12.98
N ALA A 22 -24.70 4.77 -14.03
CA ALA A 22 -23.55 4.15 -14.65
C ALA A 22 -22.80 5.26 -15.42
N GLY A 23 -22.13 6.14 -14.67
CA GLY A 23 -21.17 7.10 -15.19
C GLY A 23 -19.80 6.43 -15.25
N LEU A 24 -19.33 6.15 -16.47
CA LEU A 24 -17.96 5.74 -16.78
C LEU A 24 -16.92 6.54 -15.96
N PHE A 25 -15.91 5.87 -15.40
CA PHE A 25 -14.68 6.44 -14.79
C PHE A 25 -14.79 7.10 -13.40
N SER A 26 -15.36 6.43 -12.38
CA SER A 26 -15.36 6.98 -11.02
C SER A 26 -14.00 6.88 -10.33
N ARG A 27 -13.34 8.02 -10.08
CA ARG A 27 -12.26 8.18 -9.08
C ARG A 27 -12.85 7.96 -7.70
N LEU A 28 -12.61 6.77 -7.15
CA LEU A 28 -13.31 6.29 -5.97
C LEU A 28 -12.34 5.66 -4.98
N VAL A 29 -12.42 6.12 -3.74
CA VAL A 29 -11.87 5.42 -2.58
C VAL A 29 -13.02 4.73 -1.86
N THR A 30 -12.91 3.44 -1.66
CA THR A 30 -13.82 2.66 -0.80
C THR A 30 -13.07 2.19 0.43
N LEU A 31 -13.50 2.67 1.60
CA LEU A 31 -13.04 2.20 2.89
C LEU A 31 -14.04 1.17 3.41
N GLU A 32 -13.62 -0.09 3.58
CA GLU A 32 -14.42 -1.08 4.31
C GLU A 32 -14.34 -0.83 5.81
N THR A 33 -15.49 -0.64 6.44
CA THR A 33 -15.58 -0.13 7.80
C THR A 33 -16.52 -0.94 8.68
N LYS A 34 -16.29 -0.86 9.99
CA LYS A 34 -17.22 -1.38 11.00
C LYS A 34 -18.33 -0.36 11.27
N LYS A 35 -19.59 -0.76 11.05
CA LYS A 35 -20.78 0.06 11.33
C LYS A 35 -20.73 0.69 12.73
N GLY A 36 -21.08 1.97 12.81
CA GLY A 36 -21.09 2.78 14.04
C GLY A 36 -19.72 3.30 14.47
N SER A 37 -18.63 2.92 13.77
CA SER A 37 -17.30 3.43 14.07
C SER A 37 -17.12 4.83 13.50
N LYS A 38 -16.41 5.69 14.25
CA LYS A 38 -15.94 6.97 13.74
C LYS A 38 -14.65 6.75 12.95
N VAL A 39 -14.61 7.30 11.75
CA VAL A 39 -13.46 7.24 10.85
C VAL A 39 -13.03 8.66 10.54
N THR A 40 -11.79 8.99 10.87
CA THR A 40 -11.13 10.24 10.54
C THR A 40 -10.30 10.06 9.30
N ILE A 41 -10.52 10.93 8.33
CA ILE A 41 -9.87 10.93 7.03
C ILE A 41 -9.29 12.33 6.84
N LYS A 42 -8.04 12.42 6.40
CA LYS A 42 -7.40 13.67 6.01
C LYS A 42 -7.07 13.61 4.54
N MET A 43 -7.37 14.70 3.84
CA MET A 43 -7.19 14.78 2.39
C MET A 43 -6.57 16.12 2.01
N ALA A 44 -5.71 16.11 1.00
CA ALA A 44 -5.22 17.31 0.33
C ALA A 44 -5.31 17.13 -1.19
N SER A 45 -5.47 18.24 -1.88
CA SER A 45 -5.41 18.33 -3.33
C SER A 45 -4.04 18.82 -3.79
N ASP A 46 -3.88 18.82 -5.13
CA ASP A 46 -2.77 19.43 -5.86
C ASP A 46 -2.76 20.96 -5.71
N ASP A 47 -2.12 21.67 -6.64
CA ASP A 47 -2.02 23.13 -6.60
C ASP A 47 -3.36 23.90 -6.71
N ALA A 48 -4.50 23.20 -6.77
CA ALA A 48 -5.84 23.79 -6.78
C ALA A 48 -6.72 23.30 -5.62
N THR A 49 -7.76 24.07 -5.28
CA THR A 49 -8.85 23.59 -4.42
C THR A 49 -9.70 22.59 -5.20
N GLU A 50 -9.93 21.42 -4.61
CA GLU A 50 -10.77 20.37 -5.20
C GLU A 50 -12.00 20.11 -4.31
N SER A 51 -13.10 19.68 -4.91
CA SER A 51 -14.29 19.25 -4.17
C SER A 51 -14.32 17.73 -4.06
N VAL A 52 -14.47 17.24 -2.84
CA VAL A 52 -14.57 15.80 -2.55
C VAL A 52 -15.89 15.52 -1.86
N THR A 53 -16.56 14.45 -2.29
CA THR A 53 -17.81 13.99 -1.71
C THR A 53 -17.60 12.70 -0.93
N ILE A 54 -17.99 12.70 0.34
CA ILE A 54 -17.91 11.56 1.23
C ILE A 54 -19.32 11.01 1.46
N LYS A 55 -19.50 9.70 1.23
CA LYS A 55 -20.76 9.00 1.44
C LYS A 55 -20.64 7.93 2.52
N SER A 56 -21.65 7.84 3.37
CA SER A 56 -21.78 6.84 4.43
C SER A 56 -23.26 6.46 4.59
N GLY A 57 -23.69 5.37 3.95
CA GLY A 57 -25.11 5.01 3.89
C GLY A 57 -25.92 6.06 3.12
N SER A 58 -26.93 6.65 3.75
CA SER A 58 -27.70 7.76 3.17
C SER A 58 -27.07 9.14 3.38
N MET A 59 -25.97 9.22 4.16
CA MET A 59 -25.25 10.47 4.37
C MET A 59 -24.38 10.76 3.15
N GLU A 60 -24.43 12.01 2.70
CA GLU A 60 -23.58 12.54 1.64
C GLU A 60 -23.12 13.94 2.05
N HIS A 61 -21.81 14.16 2.06
CA HIS A 61 -21.21 15.43 2.42
C HIS A 61 -20.14 15.81 1.40
N THR A 62 -20.28 16.96 0.78
CA THR A 62 -19.26 17.54 -0.09
C THR A 62 -18.49 18.60 0.68
N MET A 63 -17.16 18.54 0.58
CA MET A 63 -16.25 19.48 1.20
C MET A 63 -15.15 19.87 0.22
N GLU A 64 -14.57 21.06 0.44
CA GLU A 64 -13.38 21.49 -0.28
C GLU A 64 -12.12 20.99 0.45
N ILE A 65 -11.18 20.45 -0.31
CA ILE A 65 -9.83 20.13 0.13
C ILE A 65 -8.87 21.13 -0.53
N LYS A 66 -7.81 21.49 0.20
CA LYS A 66 -6.89 22.56 -0.19
C LYS A 66 -5.54 22.01 -0.63
N ALA A 67 -4.91 22.78 -1.51
CA ALA A 67 -3.56 22.54 -1.98
C ALA A 67 -2.57 22.40 -0.83
N SER A 68 -1.84 21.28 -0.81
CA SER A 68 -0.74 21.04 0.15
C SER A 68 -1.14 21.17 1.64
N GLN A 69 -2.44 21.16 1.97
CA GLN A 69 -2.93 21.27 3.34
C GLN A 69 -3.94 20.17 3.62
N LEU A 70 -3.56 19.24 4.49
CA LEU A 70 -4.44 18.17 4.96
C LEU A 70 -5.66 18.75 5.67
N THR A 71 -6.84 18.47 5.11
CA THR A 71 -8.13 18.81 5.69
C THR A 71 -8.73 17.56 6.33
N ALA A 72 -8.95 17.58 7.64
CA ALA A 72 -9.49 16.44 8.38
C ALA A 72 -11.03 16.45 8.39
N TYR A 73 -11.62 15.29 8.19
CA TYR A 73 -13.05 15.04 8.32
C TYR A 73 -13.30 13.73 9.06
N THR A 74 -14.15 13.76 10.08
CA THR A 74 -14.57 12.57 10.82
C THR A 74 -16.01 12.22 10.49
N VAL A 75 -16.24 11.00 10.03
CA VAL A 75 -17.55 10.47 9.66
C VAL A 75 -17.86 9.23 10.47
N GLU A 76 -19.12 9.08 10.88
CA GLU A 76 -19.60 7.82 11.44
C GLU A 76 -20.00 6.87 10.31
N SER A 77 -19.49 5.63 10.33
CA SER A 77 -19.85 4.63 9.35
C SER A 77 -21.29 4.15 9.56
N ALA A 78 -22.19 4.48 8.65
CA ALA A 78 -23.59 4.06 8.71
C ALA A 78 -23.77 2.58 8.31
N GLY A 79 -22.74 1.97 7.71
CA GLY A 79 -22.82 0.66 7.09
C GLY A 79 -21.49 -0.09 7.11
N LYS A 80 -21.17 -0.75 5.99
CA LYS A 80 -19.92 -1.50 5.81
C LYS A 80 -18.88 -0.73 5.02
N THR A 81 -19.25 0.40 4.44
CA THR A 81 -18.39 1.17 3.55
C THR A 81 -18.54 2.66 3.82
N ILE A 82 -17.43 3.37 3.66
CA ILE A 82 -17.40 4.81 3.41
C ILE A 82 -16.79 5.00 2.03
N GLU A 83 -17.42 5.82 1.20
CA GLU A 83 -16.98 6.13 -0.15
C GLU A 83 -16.50 7.58 -0.22
N ILE A 84 -15.37 7.81 -0.87
CA ILE A 84 -14.83 9.13 -1.13
C ILE A 84 -14.72 9.28 -2.63
N ILE A 85 -15.42 10.27 -3.18
CA ILE A 85 -15.53 10.53 -4.62
C ILE A 85 -14.91 11.89 -4.90
N GLY A 86 -13.89 11.90 -5.75
CA GLY A 86 -13.16 13.11 -6.13
C GLY A 86 -11.68 12.83 -6.38
N ASP A 87 -10.98 13.85 -6.86
CA ASP A 87 -9.53 13.81 -6.95
C ASP A 87 -8.92 14.14 -5.59
N VAL A 88 -8.01 13.28 -5.15
CA VAL A 88 -7.23 13.46 -3.92
C VAL A 88 -5.77 13.19 -4.28
N GLU A 89 -4.87 14.11 -3.91
CA GLU A 89 -3.43 13.92 -4.11
C GLU A 89 -2.80 13.19 -2.92
N VAL A 90 -3.21 13.57 -1.70
CA VAL A 90 -2.78 12.95 -0.45
C VAL A 90 -3.99 12.45 0.32
N LEU A 91 -4.04 11.15 0.60
CA LEU A 91 -5.04 10.53 1.45
C LEU A 91 -4.38 9.94 2.70
N ASP A 92 -4.72 10.47 3.87
CA ASP A 92 -4.32 9.93 5.18
C ASP A 92 -5.56 9.47 5.96
N CYS A 93 -5.71 8.16 6.06
CA CYS A 93 -6.72 7.48 6.89
C CYS A 93 -6.05 6.61 7.98
N SER A 94 -4.83 6.97 8.39
CA SER A 94 -4.09 6.25 9.42
C SER A 94 -4.74 6.36 10.80
N GLY A 95 -4.46 5.38 11.66
CA GLY A 95 -4.81 5.45 13.09
C GLY A 95 -6.30 5.40 13.40
N ASN A 96 -7.11 4.72 12.57
CA ASN A 96 -8.54 4.53 12.85
C ASN A 96 -8.84 3.27 13.68
N GLY A 97 -7.80 2.66 14.27
CA GLY A 97 -7.95 1.51 15.16
C GLY A 97 -8.61 0.34 14.43
N GLU A 98 -9.70 -0.19 14.99
CA GLU A 98 -10.44 -1.28 14.34
C GLU A 98 -11.50 -0.84 13.33
N ALA A 99 -11.65 0.47 13.08
CA ALA A 99 -12.74 0.98 12.28
C ALA A 99 -12.61 0.64 10.79
N ILE A 100 -11.38 0.62 10.23
CA ILE A 100 -11.11 0.31 8.82
C ILE A 100 -10.48 -1.08 8.69
N THR A 101 -11.03 -1.89 7.78
CA THR A 101 -10.68 -3.31 7.60
C THR A 101 -10.26 -3.68 6.17
N GLY A 102 -10.46 -2.79 5.22
CA GLY A 102 -10.07 -2.94 3.82
C GLY A 102 -10.10 -1.59 3.11
N ILE A 103 -9.27 -1.44 2.08
CA ILE A 103 -9.23 -0.25 1.23
C ILE A 103 -9.15 -0.67 -0.23
N HIS A 104 -9.99 -0.04 -1.05
CA HIS A 104 -9.93 -0.14 -2.50
C HIS A 104 -9.93 1.25 -3.14
N LEU A 105 -8.86 1.58 -3.87
CA LEU A 105 -8.76 2.77 -4.70
C LEU A 105 -8.95 2.35 -6.16
N THR A 106 -9.90 2.98 -6.84
CA THR A 106 -10.22 2.72 -8.24
C THR A 106 -9.90 3.97 -9.06
N ARG A 107 -9.00 3.83 -10.05
CA ARG A 107 -8.64 4.87 -11.04
C ARG A 107 -8.32 6.23 -10.44
N MET A 108 -7.49 6.25 -9.40
CA MET A 108 -7.13 7.49 -8.71
C MET A 108 -6.03 8.22 -9.47
N SER A 109 -6.41 9.02 -10.47
CA SER A 109 -5.47 9.64 -11.43
C SER A 109 -4.56 10.75 -10.87
N LYS A 110 -4.80 11.19 -9.63
CA LYS A 110 -4.02 12.27 -8.98
C LYS A 110 -3.37 11.83 -7.67
N ILE A 111 -3.68 10.65 -7.14
CA ILE A 111 -3.15 10.27 -5.82
C ILE A 111 -1.67 9.95 -5.92
N LYS A 112 -0.88 10.70 -5.14
CA LYS A 112 0.56 10.49 -5.00
C LYS A 112 0.90 9.81 -3.69
N LYS A 113 0.19 10.14 -2.61
CA LYS A 113 0.51 9.66 -1.26
C LYS A 113 -0.69 9.03 -0.59
N LEU A 114 -0.52 7.79 -0.15
CA LEU A 114 -1.49 7.04 0.63
C LEU A 114 -0.90 6.65 1.98
N ASN A 115 -1.43 7.21 3.06
CA ASN A 115 -1.19 6.73 4.41
C ASN A 115 -2.45 6.05 4.96
N CYS A 116 -2.35 4.75 5.21
CA CYS A 116 -3.39 3.92 5.81
C CYS A 116 -2.85 3.04 6.95
N SER A 117 -1.74 3.48 7.56
CA SER A 117 -1.08 2.77 8.66
C SER A 117 -1.93 2.70 9.93
N ASP A 118 -1.57 1.78 10.83
CA ASP A 118 -2.18 1.62 12.15
C ASP A 118 -3.72 1.47 12.11
N ASN A 119 -4.18 0.55 11.26
CA ASN A 119 -5.57 0.13 11.10
C ASN A 119 -5.69 -1.40 11.32
N GLN A 120 -6.80 -2.01 10.87
CA GLN A 120 -6.96 -3.48 10.84
C GLN A 120 -7.19 -3.99 9.42
N LEU A 121 -6.55 -3.37 8.43
CA LEU A 121 -6.66 -3.75 7.03
C LEU A 121 -6.25 -5.21 6.84
N THR A 122 -7.09 -5.99 6.17
CA THR A 122 -6.79 -7.39 5.79
C THR A 122 -6.26 -7.50 4.36
N TYR A 123 -6.55 -6.48 3.55
CA TYR A 123 -6.09 -6.32 2.17
C TYR A 123 -5.95 -4.83 1.82
N LEU A 124 -5.13 -4.53 0.83
CA LEU A 124 -5.02 -3.22 0.19
C LEU A 124 -5.02 -3.39 -1.32
N ARG A 125 -5.91 -2.68 -2.03
CA ARG A 125 -5.97 -2.66 -3.49
C ARG A 125 -5.91 -1.22 -3.99
N VAL A 126 -4.92 -0.91 -4.81
CA VAL A 126 -4.76 0.43 -5.39
C VAL A 126 -4.63 0.34 -6.90
N GLU A 127 -5.46 1.09 -7.60
CA GLU A 127 -5.35 1.39 -9.03
C GLU A 127 -5.08 2.90 -9.18
N SER A 128 -3.83 3.25 -9.47
CA SER A 128 -3.36 4.63 -9.64
C SER A 128 -2.14 4.66 -10.55
N ASP A 129 -2.07 5.65 -11.44
CA ASP A 129 -0.97 5.93 -12.37
C ASP A 129 0.04 6.96 -11.84
N LYS A 130 -0.21 7.52 -10.65
CA LYS A 130 0.60 8.60 -10.05
C LYS A 130 1.03 8.33 -8.62
N LEU A 131 0.80 7.11 -8.11
CA LEU A 131 1.12 6.78 -6.72
C LEU A 131 2.63 6.66 -6.53
N GLU A 132 3.18 7.53 -5.67
CA GLU A 132 4.60 7.64 -5.36
C GLU A 132 4.92 7.04 -3.98
N GLU A 133 4.04 7.24 -2.99
CA GLU A 133 4.28 6.82 -1.61
C GLU A 133 3.08 6.08 -1.00
N VAL A 134 3.36 4.91 -0.41
CA VAL A 134 2.38 4.13 0.36
C VAL A 134 2.94 3.78 1.73
N ASP A 135 2.25 4.21 2.78
CA ASP A 135 2.38 3.63 4.12
C ASP A 135 1.11 2.85 4.47
N CYS A 136 1.26 1.54 4.60
CA CYS A 136 0.23 0.61 5.06
C CYS A 136 0.70 -0.21 6.26
N SER A 137 1.70 0.29 7.00
CA SER A 137 2.31 -0.41 8.12
C SER A 137 1.36 -0.59 9.31
N GLY A 138 1.63 -1.56 10.18
CA GLY A 138 0.84 -1.75 11.42
C GLY A 138 -0.58 -2.26 11.16
N ASN A 139 -0.76 -3.11 10.16
CA ASN A 139 -2.06 -3.65 9.75
C ASN A 139 -2.09 -5.20 9.85
N ARG A 140 -3.11 -5.84 9.26
CA ARG A 140 -3.24 -7.31 9.16
C ARG A 140 -3.21 -7.78 7.70
N ILE A 141 -2.55 -7.02 6.81
CA ILE A 141 -2.62 -7.24 5.37
C ILE A 141 -1.95 -8.55 5.02
N SER A 142 -2.69 -9.42 4.35
CA SER A 142 -2.17 -10.69 3.80
C SER A 142 -1.93 -10.61 2.29
N GLN A 143 -2.52 -9.63 1.62
CA GLN A 143 -2.39 -9.40 0.18
C GLN A 143 -2.43 -7.90 -0.13
N ILE A 144 -1.42 -7.43 -0.86
CA ILE A 144 -1.39 -6.12 -1.50
C ILE A 144 -1.54 -6.33 -3.00
N LYS A 145 -2.33 -5.49 -3.65
CA LYS A 145 -2.42 -5.42 -5.11
C LYS A 145 -2.28 -3.97 -5.54
N PHE A 146 -1.24 -3.68 -6.30
CA PHE A 146 -1.08 -2.40 -6.97
C PHE A 146 -1.24 -2.62 -8.47
N GLU A 147 -1.99 -1.74 -9.12
CA GLU A 147 -2.24 -1.72 -10.54
C GLU A 147 -1.88 -0.33 -11.07
N TYR A 148 -1.04 -0.30 -12.12
CA TYR A 148 -0.54 0.91 -12.77
C TYR A 148 0.36 1.81 -11.91
N CYS A 149 0.75 1.38 -10.71
CA CYS A 149 1.59 2.16 -9.80
C CYS A 149 3.08 2.13 -10.18
N ASP A 150 3.39 2.36 -11.46
CA ASP A 150 4.75 2.32 -12.00
C ASP A 150 5.64 3.46 -11.46
N ASP A 151 5.01 4.51 -10.93
CA ASP A 151 5.65 5.67 -10.29
C ASP A 151 5.96 5.47 -8.79
N LEU A 152 5.78 4.26 -8.23
CA LEU A 152 5.97 4.00 -6.79
C LEU A 152 7.45 4.08 -6.36
N GLU A 153 7.76 5.03 -5.49
CA GLU A 153 9.10 5.32 -4.95
C GLU A 153 9.26 4.81 -3.52
N VAL A 154 8.21 4.89 -2.70
CA VAL A 154 8.25 4.50 -1.28
C VAL A 154 7.14 3.51 -0.96
N LEU A 155 7.52 2.34 -0.46
CA LEU A 155 6.60 1.34 0.07
C LEU A 155 6.97 0.95 1.51
N ASN A 156 6.16 1.42 2.45
CA ASN A 156 6.14 0.92 3.82
C ASN A 156 4.95 -0.03 4.04
N CYS A 157 5.23 -1.32 4.13
CA CYS A 157 4.28 -2.37 4.47
C CYS A 157 4.70 -3.17 5.72
N ALA A 158 5.49 -2.56 6.60
CA ALA A 158 5.99 -3.20 7.82
C ALA A 158 4.87 -3.65 8.77
N LYS A 159 5.14 -4.65 9.60
CA LYS A 159 4.23 -5.17 10.63
C LYS A 159 2.86 -5.55 10.05
N ASN A 160 2.87 -6.39 9.02
CA ASN A 160 1.69 -6.96 8.38
C ASN A 160 1.76 -8.50 8.41
N ARG A 161 0.98 -9.18 7.56
CA ARG A 161 0.92 -10.65 7.48
C ARG A 161 1.23 -11.16 6.07
N LEU A 162 2.03 -10.41 5.30
CA LEU A 162 2.39 -10.77 3.94
C LEU A 162 3.24 -12.04 3.96
N ALA A 163 2.85 -13.05 3.18
CA ALA A 163 3.64 -14.28 2.98
C ALA A 163 4.50 -14.24 1.71
N TYR A 164 4.14 -13.36 0.78
CA TYR A 164 4.74 -13.17 -0.53
C TYR A 164 4.67 -11.69 -0.89
N LEU A 165 5.71 -11.18 -1.54
CA LEU A 165 5.73 -9.83 -2.08
C LEU A 165 6.46 -9.83 -3.43
N ASP A 166 5.81 -9.27 -4.44
CA ASP A 166 6.35 -9.15 -5.80
C ASP A 166 6.49 -7.69 -6.17
N LEU A 167 7.74 -7.25 -6.31
CA LEU A 167 8.10 -5.89 -6.66
C LEU A 167 8.87 -5.84 -7.98
N THR A 168 8.65 -6.81 -8.89
CA THR A 168 9.38 -6.82 -10.17
C THR A 168 9.01 -5.69 -11.11
N ALA A 169 7.83 -5.08 -10.94
CA ALA A 169 7.30 -4.04 -11.83
C ALA A 169 7.64 -2.60 -11.38
N TYR A 170 8.06 -2.39 -10.14
CA TYR A 170 8.21 -1.05 -9.55
C TYR A 170 9.67 -0.57 -9.62
N GLU A 171 10.17 -0.31 -10.83
CA GLU A 171 11.59 0.01 -11.07
C GLU A 171 12.08 1.32 -10.41
N LYS A 172 11.15 2.22 -10.04
CA LYS A 172 11.46 3.49 -9.36
C LYS A 172 11.53 3.37 -7.84
N LEU A 173 11.39 2.17 -7.27
CA LEU A 173 11.35 2.01 -5.82
C LEU A 173 12.70 2.39 -5.19
N GLU A 174 12.68 3.42 -4.36
CA GLU A 174 13.83 3.95 -3.63
C GLU A 174 13.86 3.42 -2.19
N VAL A 175 12.69 3.32 -1.55
CA VAL A 175 12.57 2.89 -0.15
C VAL A 175 11.59 1.73 -0.03
N LEU A 176 12.10 0.59 0.45
CA LEU A 176 11.29 -0.58 0.80
C LEU A 176 11.39 -0.87 2.29
N ASN A 177 10.27 -0.81 2.99
CA ASN A 177 10.13 -1.36 4.33
C ASN A 177 9.05 -2.43 4.38
N CYS A 178 9.46 -3.69 4.55
CA CYS A 178 8.55 -4.82 4.76
C CYS A 178 8.85 -5.58 6.06
N LYS A 179 9.52 -4.92 7.02
CA LYS A 179 9.95 -5.49 8.30
C LYS A 179 8.79 -6.15 9.06
N GLY A 180 9.05 -7.29 9.69
CA GLY A 180 8.08 -7.96 10.56
C GLY A 180 6.83 -8.46 9.84
N ASN A 181 7.01 -9.08 8.67
CA ASN A 181 5.98 -9.83 7.96
C ASN A 181 6.27 -11.35 8.03
N GLN A 182 5.60 -12.14 7.19
CA GLN A 182 5.83 -13.59 7.05
C GLN A 182 6.39 -13.94 5.67
N ILE A 183 7.09 -12.99 5.02
CA ILE A 183 7.53 -13.11 3.64
C ILE A 183 8.60 -14.21 3.55
N LYS A 184 8.28 -15.28 2.82
CA LYS A 184 9.26 -16.32 2.48
C LYS A 184 9.96 -16.02 1.16
N THR A 185 9.17 -15.55 0.19
CA THR A 185 9.63 -15.25 -1.16
C THR A 185 9.39 -13.77 -1.46
N LEU A 186 10.49 -13.05 -1.70
CA LEU A 186 10.50 -11.65 -2.12
C LEU A 186 11.08 -11.58 -3.53
N LYS A 187 10.29 -11.10 -4.48
CA LYS A 187 10.75 -10.86 -5.85
C LYS A 187 11.01 -9.37 -6.07
N MET A 188 12.12 -9.06 -6.71
CA MET A 188 12.59 -7.71 -7.01
C MET A 188 13.01 -7.65 -8.48
N GLY A 189 12.78 -6.52 -9.13
CA GLY A 189 13.25 -6.21 -10.48
C GLY A 189 14.77 -6.01 -10.52
N LYS A 190 15.37 -6.00 -11.73
CA LYS A 190 16.84 -5.93 -11.88
C LYS A 190 17.44 -4.53 -11.68
N LYS A 191 16.62 -3.49 -11.77
CA LYS A 191 17.03 -2.09 -11.70
C LYS A 191 16.03 -1.39 -10.82
N HIS A 192 16.40 -1.25 -9.55
CA HIS A 192 15.69 -0.38 -8.64
C HIS A 192 16.67 0.69 -8.21
N ASP A 193 16.22 1.93 -8.07
CA ASP A 193 17.04 3.03 -7.54
C ASP A 193 17.04 3.02 -6.00
N LEU A 194 17.17 1.83 -5.40
CA LEU A 194 17.06 1.63 -3.96
C LEU A 194 18.11 2.44 -3.19
N GLU A 195 17.64 3.08 -2.13
CA GLU A 195 18.43 3.78 -1.14
C GLU A 195 18.33 3.10 0.23
N GLU A 196 17.14 2.59 0.57
CA GLU A 196 16.89 1.97 1.87
C GLU A 196 16.02 0.70 1.74
N VAL A 197 16.47 -0.40 2.35
CA VAL A 197 15.79 -1.70 2.32
C VAL A 197 15.73 -2.31 3.70
N TYR A 198 14.51 -2.48 4.22
CA TYR A 198 14.25 -3.08 5.53
C TYR A 198 13.40 -4.35 5.39
N VAL A 199 14.03 -5.52 5.57
CA VAL A 199 13.40 -6.84 5.39
C VAL A 199 13.49 -7.74 6.63
N LYS A 200 14.11 -7.26 7.71
CA LYS A 200 14.26 -8.02 8.97
C LYS A 200 12.92 -8.50 9.54
N GLY A 201 12.95 -9.59 10.29
CA GLY A 201 11.74 -10.19 10.85
C GLY A 201 10.86 -10.89 9.81
N ASN A 202 11.41 -11.22 8.64
CA ASN A 202 10.78 -12.09 7.64
C ASN A 202 11.54 -13.42 7.52
N PRO A 203 10.85 -14.55 7.34
CA PRO A 203 11.46 -15.86 7.09
C PRO A 203 11.91 -16.01 5.61
N LEU A 204 12.67 -15.03 5.09
CA LEU A 204 13.14 -15.05 3.70
C LEU A 204 13.99 -16.30 3.41
N ASP A 205 13.68 -16.98 2.31
CA ASP A 205 14.53 -18.04 1.79
C ASP A 205 15.87 -17.49 1.27
N THR A 206 16.84 -18.38 1.09
CA THR A 206 18.20 -18.01 0.64
C THR A 206 18.18 -17.28 -0.70
N GLN A 207 17.29 -17.69 -1.61
CA GLN A 207 17.19 -17.09 -2.94
C GLN A 207 16.70 -15.64 -2.86
N SER A 208 15.73 -15.36 -2.01
CA SER A 208 15.16 -14.03 -1.79
C SER A 208 16.16 -13.09 -1.13
N LYS A 209 16.97 -13.60 -0.19
CA LYS A 209 18.07 -12.81 0.40
C LYS A 209 19.11 -12.41 -0.66
N TRP A 210 19.51 -13.34 -1.52
CA TRP A 210 20.40 -13.02 -2.64
C TRP A 210 19.76 -12.07 -3.65
N ARG A 211 18.45 -12.25 -3.92
CA ARG A 211 17.70 -11.35 -4.80
C ARG A 211 17.73 -9.92 -4.28
N VAL A 212 17.57 -9.69 -2.97
CA VAL A 212 17.71 -8.35 -2.37
C VAL A 212 19.09 -7.78 -2.69
N VAL A 213 20.17 -8.51 -2.42
CA VAL A 213 21.55 -8.03 -2.66
C VAL A 213 21.84 -7.81 -4.15
N ASP A 214 21.32 -8.66 -5.03
CA ASP A 214 21.48 -8.53 -6.48
C ASP A 214 20.84 -7.26 -7.05
N CYS A 215 19.84 -6.73 -6.36
CA CYS A 215 19.06 -5.58 -6.79
C CYS A 215 19.56 -4.26 -6.19
N LEU A 216 20.55 -4.28 -5.30
CA LEU A 216 21.11 -3.08 -4.70
C LEU A 216 21.97 -2.33 -5.73
N PRO A 217 21.74 -1.02 -5.94
CA PRO A 217 22.64 -0.17 -6.70
C PRO A 217 24.06 -0.18 -6.16
N ASP A 218 25.05 -0.17 -7.07
CA ASP A 218 26.44 0.11 -6.71
C ASP A 218 26.59 1.60 -6.35
N ARG A 219 26.87 1.87 -5.07
CA ARG A 219 27.07 3.20 -4.50
C ARG A 219 28.52 3.46 -4.11
N SER A 220 29.47 2.66 -4.58
CA SER A 220 30.91 2.79 -4.27
C SER A 220 31.50 4.17 -4.64
N SER A 221 30.93 4.83 -5.64
CA SER A 221 31.30 6.19 -6.07
C SER A 221 30.50 7.32 -5.38
N LYS A 222 29.47 6.98 -4.61
CA LYS A 222 28.57 7.95 -3.97
C LYS A 222 29.10 8.35 -2.59
N ARG A 223 28.79 9.59 -2.18
CA ARG A 223 29.17 10.13 -0.86
C ARG A 223 28.41 9.48 0.29
N MET A 224 27.17 9.04 0.05
CA MET A 224 26.30 8.44 1.07
C MET A 224 26.09 6.96 0.78
N SER A 225 26.18 6.14 1.82
CA SER A 225 25.85 4.72 1.77
C SER A 225 24.34 4.51 1.60
N GLY A 226 23.96 3.37 1.03
CA GLY A 226 22.59 2.86 1.16
C GLY A 226 22.39 2.18 2.52
N LYS A 227 21.14 1.95 2.93
CA LYS A 227 20.82 1.27 4.21
C LYS A 227 20.15 -0.08 3.98
N LEU A 228 20.66 -1.12 4.63
CA LEU A 228 20.12 -2.48 4.54
C LEU A 228 19.88 -3.09 5.93
N ASP A 229 18.61 -3.33 6.28
CA ASP A 229 18.22 -4.15 7.45
C ASP A 229 17.81 -5.55 6.99
N MET A 230 18.80 -6.45 6.89
CA MET A 230 18.60 -7.85 6.55
C MET A 230 19.48 -8.77 7.41
N PRO A 231 18.97 -9.92 7.90
CA PRO A 231 19.80 -10.91 8.57
C PRO A 231 20.75 -11.58 7.57
N ILE A 232 22.01 -11.10 7.54
CA ILE A 232 23.09 -11.63 6.72
C ILE A 232 23.95 -12.57 7.56
N SER A 233 23.95 -13.85 7.22
CA SER A 233 24.79 -14.88 7.86
C SER A 233 25.92 -15.39 6.95
N ALA A 234 25.83 -15.13 5.64
CA ALA A 234 26.84 -15.55 4.67
C ALA A 234 27.89 -14.46 4.48
N MET A 235 29.17 -14.79 4.70
CA MET A 235 30.29 -13.85 4.57
C MET A 235 30.37 -13.22 3.17
N GLU A 236 30.14 -14.01 2.12
CA GLU A 236 30.16 -13.53 0.72
C GLU A 236 29.09 -12.46 0.46
N MET A 237 27.89 -12.67 1.01
CA MET A 237 26.80 -11.71 0.89
C MET A 237 27.14 -10.40 1.61
N MET A 238 27.70 -10.50 2.81
CA MET A 238 28.13 -9.34 3.59
C MET A 238 29.21 -8.54 2.85
N LYS A 239 30.21 -9.23 2.30
CA LYS A 239 31.28 -8.62 1.52
C LYS A 239 30.71 -7.81 0.34
N ARG A 240 29.82 -8.41 -0.45
CA ARG A 240 29.22 -7.74 -1.62
C ARG A 240 28.42 -6.49 -1.24
N VAL A 241 27.63 -6.55 -0.16
CA VAL A 241 26.89 -5.39 0.36
C VAL A 241 27.86 -4.25 0.73
N MET A 242 28.94 -4.55 1.43
CA MET A 242 29.94 -3.55 1.82
C MET A 242 30.69 -2.97 0.61
N GLU A 243 31.05 -3.79 -0.38
CA GLU A 243 31.72 -3.33 -1.61
C GLU A 243 30.87 -2.35 -2.42
N MET A 244 29.54 -2.52 -2.41
CA MET A 244 28.59 -1.60 -3.04
C MET A 244 28.30 -0.35 -2.20
N ASN A 245 29.01 -0.12 -1.08
CA ASN A 245 28.79 0.98 -0.15
C ASN A 245 27.39 0.99 0.49
N TRP A 246 26.94 -0.18 0.97
CA TRP A 246 25.72 -0.32 1.76
C TRP A 246 26.05 -0.59 3.23
N GLU A 247 25.38 0.14 4.12
CA GLU A 247 25.49 -0.02 5.56
C GLU A 247 24.45 -1.03 6.07
N ILE A 248 24.90 -2.02 6.83
CA ILE A 248 24.02 -2.97 7.52
C ILE A 248 23.54 -2.34 8.82
N VAL A 249 22.30 -1.86 8.85
CA VAL A 249 21.74 -1.20 10.03
C VAL A 249 21.18 -2.23 11.03
N LYS A 250 21.39 -1.99 12.33
CA LYS A 250 20.88 -2.83 13.42
C LYS A 250 19.79 -2.07 14.17
N GLU A 251 18.57 -2.07 13.63
CA GLU A 251 17.37 -1.57 14.34
C GLU A 251 16.55 -2.69 14.97
#